data_AF-E4SFK5-F1
#
_entry.id   AF-E4SFK5-F1
#
_cell.length_a   1.000
_cell.length_b   1.000
_cell.length_c   1.000
_cell.angle_alpha   90.00
_cell.angle_beta   90.00
_cell.angle_gamma   90.00
#
_symmetry.space_group_name_H-M   'P 1'
#
loop_
_entity.id
_entity.type
_entity.pdbx_description
1 polymer ?
#
loop_
_entity_poly.entity_id
_entity_poly.type
_entity_poly.pdbx_seq_one_letter_code
_entity_poly.pdbx_strand_id
1 'polypeptide(L)'
;MCEVQKDIKFEDAMKRLEEIVKSLEDGNLSLEEAIELYEEGIRLTKICNDILRSVEKRVVLIEKLNGEYIQDDITNDIYGGLGQKE
;
A
#
# COMPACT_ATOMS: atom_id res chain seq x y z
N MET A 1 -6.38 -15.58 -20.78
CA MET A 1 -5.42 -14.49 -21.11
C MET A 1 -4.73 -14.14 -19.81
N CYS A 2 -3.43 -14.43 -19.69
CA CYS A 2 -2.67 -14.10 -18.48
C CYS A 2 -2.18 -12.66 -18.61
N GLU A 3 -2.81 -11.73 -17.88
CA GLU A 3 -2.23 -10.40 -17.71
C GLU A 3 -1.04 -10.52 -16.78
N VAL A 4 0.13 -10.26 -17.33
CA VAL A 4 1.41 -10.24 -16.63
C VAL A 4 1.36 -9.07 -15.64
N GLN A 5 1.06 -9.37 -14.38
CA GLN A 5 1.16 -8.42 -13.29
C GLN A 5 2.65 -8.06 -13.16
N LYS A 6 3.05 -6.94 -13.78
CA LYS A 6 4.38 -6.35 -13.57
C LYS A 6 4.49 -6.09 -12.07
N ASP A 7 5.45 -6.72 -11.40
CA ASP A 7 5.80 -6.39 -10.02
C ASP A 7 6.21 -4.91 -9.98
N ILE A 8 5.27 -4.05 -9.57
CA ILE A 8 5.52 -2.63 -9.35
C ILE A 8 6.44 -2.53 -8.13
N LYS A 9 7.56 -1.81 -8.27
CA LYS A 9 8.46 -1.56 -7.14
C LYS A 9 7.83 -0.54 -6.19
N PHE A 10 8.21 -0.60 -4.92
CA PHE A 10 7.74 0.34 -3.91
C PHE A 10 7.95 1.80 -4.31
N GLU A 11 9.17 2.13 -4.77
CA GLU A 11 9.53 3.49 -5.19
C GLU A 11 8.67 3.98 -6.36
N ASP A 12 8.39 3.10 -7.32
CA ASP A 12 7.55 3.41 -8.48
C ASP A 12 6.08 3.64 -8.06
N ALA A 13 5.56 2.81 -7.15
CA ALA A 13 4.21 2.96 -6.61
C ALA A 13 4.05 4.26 -5.82
N MET A 14 5.04 4.59 -4.98
CA MET A 14 5.06 5.83 -4.20
C MET A 14 5.15 7.06 -5.09
N LYS A 15 6.03 7.05 -6.09
CA LYS A 15 6.14 8.15 -7.06
C LYS A 15 4.82 8.37 -7.79
N ARG A 16 4.15 7.29 -8.21
CA ARG A 16 2.85 7.40 -8.87
C ARG A 16 1.76 7.95 -7.95
N LEU A 17 1.75 7.55 -6.69
CA LEU A 17 0.86 8.11 -5.66
C LEU A 17 1.07 9.63 -5.50
N GLU A 18 2.31 10.09 -5.44
CA GLU A 18 2.63 11.53 -5.37
C GLU A 18 2.11 12.30 -6.60
N GLU A 19 2.26 11.73 -7.79
CA GLU A 19 1.73 12.31 -9.03
C GLU A 19 0.20 12.39 -9.01
N ILE A 20 -0.47 11.35 -8.51
CA ILE A 20 -1.93 11.30 -8.36
C ILE A 20 -2.40 12.38 -7.39
N VAL A 21 -1.79 12.46 -6.20
CA VAL A 21 -2.14 13.47 -5.19
C VAL A 21 -1.97 14.87 -5.76
N LYS A 22 -0.85 15.15 -6.41
CA LYS A 22 -0.60 16.43 -7.05
C LYS A 22 -1.67 16.76 -8.10
N SER A 23 -2.04 15.79 -8.94
CA SER A 23 -3.07 15.98 -9.97
C SER A 23 -4.45 16.27 -9.36
N LEU A 24 -4.79 15.61 -8.26
CA LEU A 24 -6.03 15.85 -7.51
C LEU A 24 -6.04 17.22 -6.84
N GLU A 25 -4.91 17.69 -6.32
CA GLU A 25 -4.75 19.01 -5.70
C GLU A 25 -4.77 20.15 -6.72
N ASP A 26 -4.25 19.94 -7.93
CA ASP A 26 -4.23 20.93 -9.01
C ASP A 26 -5.66 21.32 -9.48
N GLY A 27 -6.67 20.48 -9.22
CA GLY A 27 -8.10 20.82 -9.36
C GLY A 27 -8.59 21.03 -10.80
N ASN A 28 -7.76 20.76 -11.81
CA ASN A 28 -8.09 20.89 -13.23
C ASN A 28 -8.55 19.57 -13.88
N LEU A 29 -9.19 18.71 -13.10
CA LEU A 29 -9.67 17.39 -13.52
C LEU A 29 -11.19 17.39 -13.64
N SER A 30 -11.72 16.64 -14.60
CA SER A 30 -13.13 16.26 -14.60
C SER A 30 -13.44 15.32 -13.44
N LEU A 31 -14.74 15.16 -13.14
CA LEU A 31 -15.20 14.26 -12.09
C LEU A 31 -14.79 12.82 -12.38
N GLU A 32 -14.94 12.39 -13.63
CA GLU A 32 -14.57 11.05 -14.09
C GLU A 32 -13.06 10.79 -13.90
N GLU A 33 -12.21 11.72 -14.33
CA GLU A 33 -10.74 11.61 -14.16
C GLU A 33 -10.35 11.59 -12.67
N ALA A 34 -10.99 12.40 -11.83
CA ALA A 34 -10.74 12.42 -10.40
C ALA A 34 -11.09 11.06 -9.75
N ILE A 35 -12.19 10.42 -10.18
CA ILE A 35 -12.58 9.09 -9.71
C ILE A 35 -11.56 8.04 -10.16
N GLU A 36 -11.14 8.07 -11.42
CA GLU A 36 -10.13 7.13 -11.94
C GLU A 36 -8.80 7.22 -11.18
N LEU A 37 -8.31 8.44 -10.95
CA LEU A 37 -7.08 8.71 -10.20
C LEU A 37 -7.21 8.27 -8.73
N TYR A 38 -8.39 8.49 -8.12
CA TYR A 38 -8.65 8.03 -6.76
C TYR A 38 -8.61 6.49 -6.67
N GLU A 39 -9.29 5.79 -7.58
CA GLU A 39 -9.24 4.32 -7.64
C GLU A 39 -7.82 3.79 -7.85
N GLU A 40 -7.04 4.45 -8.72
CA GLU A 40 -5.64 4.13 -8.92
C GLU A 40 -4.83 4.31 -7.63
N GLY A 41 -5.02 5.43 -6.92
CA GLY A 41 -4.37 5.71 -5.64
C GLY A 41 -4.66 4.65 -4.58
N ILE A 42 -5.92 4.20 -4.48
CA ILE A 42 -6.30 3.11 -3.57
C ILE A 42 -5.59 1.80 -3.92
N ARG A 43 -5.51 1.45 -5.23
CA ARG A 43 -4.79 0.26 -5.68
C ARG A 43 -3.30 0.33 -5.34
N LEU A 44 -2.66 1.47 -5.60
CA LEU A 44 -1.24 1.68 -5.31
C LEU A 44 -0.94 1.65 -3.81
N THR A 45 -1.82 2.24 -2.99
CA THR A 45 -1.68 2.20 -1.53
C THR A 45 -1.70 0.76 -1.01
N LYS A 46 -2.60 -0.07 -1.54
CA LYS A 46 -2.64 -1.50 -1.22
C LYS A 46 -1.34 -2.21 -1.61
N ILE A 47 -0.81 -1.94 -2.79
CA ILE A 47 0.46 -2.50 -3.26
C ILE A 47 1.60 -2.11 -2.32
N CYS A 48 1.71 -0.83 -1.95
CA CYS A 48 2.73 -0.36 -1.00
C CYS A 48 2.64 -1.11 0.34
N ASN A 49 1.44 -1.25 0.89
CA ASN A 49 1.23 -1.99 2.13
C ASN A 49 1.62 -3.47 2.02
N ASP A 50 1.30 -4.12 0.91
CA ASP A 50 1.65 -5.53 0.69
C ASP A 50 3.17 -5.72 0.56
N ILE A 51 3.87 -4.79 -0.10
CA ILE A 51 5.34 -4.80 -0.16
C ILE A 51 5.94 -4.62 1.24
N LEU A 52 5.47 -3.62 2.00
CA LEU A 52 5.95 -3.36 3.35
C LEU A 52 5.76 -4.56 4.27
N ARG A 53 4.58 -5.19 4.23
CA ARG A 53 4.29 -6.43 4.97
C ARG A 53 5.23 -7.58 4.59
N SER A 54 5.57 -7.71 3.31
CA SER A 54 6.52 -8.72 2.85
C SER A 54 7.92 -8.47 3.42
N VAL A 55 8.36 -7.21 3.43
CA VAL A 55 9.64 -6.82 4.02
C VAL A 55 9.65 -7.05 5.53
N GLU A 56 8.60 -6.62 6.24
CA GLU A 56 8.43 -6.80 7.68
C GLU A 56 8.52 -8.28 8.08
N LYS A 57 7.80 -9.16 7.39
CA LYS A 57 7.88 -10.61 7.61
C LYS A 57 9.30 -11.15 7.45
N ARG A 58 10.06 -10.64 6.49
CA ARG A 58 11.45 -11.04 6.27
C ARG A 58 12.36 -10.56 7.41
N VAL A 59 12.16 -9.35 7.91
CA VAL A 59 12.90 -8.80 9.05
C VAL A 59 12.63 -9.64 10.30
N VAL A 60 11.36 -9.88 10.61
CA VAL A 60 10.95 -10.71 11.76
C VAL A 60 11.53 -12.13 11.67
N LEU A 61 11.61 -12.73 10.47
CA LEU A 61 12.24 -14.04 10.29
C LEU A 61 13.74 -14.00 10.61
N ILE A 62 14.45 -12.97 10.16
CA ILE A 62 15.88 -12.79 10.42
C ILE A 62 16.14 -12.64 11.92
N GLU A 63 15.32 -11.84 12.62
CA GLU A 63 15.44 -11.63 14.07
C GLU A 63 15.13 -12.90 14.87
N LYS A 64 14.10 -13.64 14.49
CA LYS A 64 13.78 -14.96 15.08
C LYS A 64 14.92 -15.95 14.91
N LEU A 65 15.61 -15.93 13.77
CA LEU A 65 16.80 -16.77 13.54
C LEU A 65 18.00 -16.33 14.41
N ASN A 66 18.08 -15.05 14.77
CA ASN A 66 19.10 -14.50 15.66
C ASN A 66 18.79 -14.69 17.16
N GLY A 67 17.66 -15.31 17.50
CA GLY A 67 17.28 -15.63 18.88
C GLY A 67 16.51 -14.54 19.63
N GLU A 68 16.11 -13.46 18.96
CA GLU A 68 15.25 -12.42 19.53
C GLU A 68 13.80 -12.64 19.08
N TYR A 69 12.87 -12.72 20.05
CA TYR A 69 11.44 -12.88 19.80
C TYR A 69 10.77 -11.50 19.75
N ILE A 70 10.20 -11.12 18.60
CA ILE A 70 9.37 -9.92 18.47
C ILE A 70 7.92 -10.23 18.80
N GLN A 71 7.33 -9.42 19.67
CA GLN A 71 5.91 -9.43 20.03
C GLN A 71 5.13 -8.78 18.88
N ASP A 72 4.32 -9.59 18.17
CA ASP A 72 3.49 -9.17 17.03
C ASP A 72 2.35 -8.25 17.50
N ASP A 73 2.63 -6.97 17.73
CA ASP A 73 1.61 -5.96 18.06
C ASP A 73 1.22 -5.05 16.87
N ILE A 74 1.84 -5.21 15.70
CA ILE A 74 1.72 -4.24 14.58
C ILE A 74 0.47 -4.50 13.70
N THR A 75 -0.10 -5.71 13.72
CA THR A 75 -1.21 -6.07 12.82
C THR A 75 -2.55 -5.39 13.10
N ASN A 76 -2.74 -4.78 14.28
CA ASN A 76 -4.03 -4.15 14.64
C ASN A 76 -4.23 -2.74 14.08
N ASP A 77 -3.18 -2.03 13.64
CA ASP A 77 -3.29 -0.60 13.33
C ASP A 77 -3.58 -0.27 11.87
N ILE A 78 -3.29 -1.17 10.92
CA ILE A 78 -3.47 -0.88 9.48
C ILE A 78 -4.88 -1.26 8.95
N TYR A 79 -5.57 -2.22 9.59
CA TYR A 79 -6.92 -2.65 9.18
C TYR A 79 -7.98 -2.60 10.30
N GLY A 80 -7.63 -2.10 11.49
CA GLY A 80 -8.54 -2.00 12.64
C GLY A 80 -9.53 -0.84 12.62
N GLY A 81 -9.58 -0.02 11.56
CA GLY A 81 -10.31 1.26 11.57
C GLY A 81 -11.51 1.42 10.63
N LEU A 82 -11.84 0.45 9.76
CA LEU A 82 -13.00 0.55 8.86
C LEU A 82 -13.86 -0.73 8.85
N GLY A 83 -14.16 -1.27 10.04
CA GLY A 83 -15.13 -2.36 10.14
C GLY A 83 -15.20 -3.09 11.48
N GLN A 84 -15.78 -2.46 12.51
CA GLN A 84 -16.74 -3.15 13.38
C GLN A 84 -18.05 -2.39 13.17
N LYS A 85 -18.94 -2.88 12.29
CA LYS A 85 -20.03 -3.81 12.60
C LYS A 85 -20.94 -3.32 13.73
N GLU A 86 -22.15 -2.96 13.28
CA GLU A 86 -23.44 -2.80 13.99
C GLU A 86 -23.67 -1.51 14.79
#